data_AF-K1TWR2-F1
#
_entry.id   AF-K1TWR2-F1
#
_cell.length_a   1.000
_cell.length_b   1.000
_cell.length_c   1.000
_cell.angle_alpha   90.00
_cell.angle_beta   90.00
_cell.angle_gamma   90.00
#
_symmetry.space_group_name_H-M   'P 1'
#
loop_
_entity.id
_entity.type
_entity.pdbx_description
1 polymer ?
#
loop_
_entity_poly.entity_id
_entity_poly.type
_entity_poly.pdbx_seq_one_letter_code
_entity_poly.pdbx_strand_id
1 'polypeptide(L)'
;GSILKRNLHEAVAALREAGVHCSAREEGYLPFRIEGGITRREIAFSGRESSQTVSGFLMTLPLLQDATVLTVTEPSSIPYLELTLRTLTRFGIRLDREAFYDGGCGGRKPGTPSKIVFSVPGGQEYRPSDLFLDADWSSAAYFAVAGA
;
A
#
# COMPACT_ATOMS: atom_id res chain seq x y z
N GLY A 1 13.95 -9.44 -13.85
CA GLY A 1 13.02 -9.34 -15.00
C GLY A 1 12.72 -7.88 -15.29
N SER A 2 12.38 -7.52 -16.53
CA SER A 2 12.06 -6.14 -16.90
C SER A 2 10.73 -5.68 -16.29
N ILE A 3 10.65 -4.41 -15.87
CA ILE A 3 9.43 -3.80 -15.36
C ILE A 3 8.29 -3.81 -16.38
N LEU A 4 8.63 -3.76 -17.68
CA LEU A 4 7.66 -3.81 -18.79
C LEU A 4 6.94 -5.17 -18.88
N LYS A 5 7.47 -6.21 -18.26
CA LYS A 5 6.88 -7.56 -18.22
C LYS A 5 6.18 -7.87 -16.89
N ARG A 6 6.09 -6.90 -15.99
CA ARG A 6 5.43 -7.08 -14.69
C ARG A 6 3.95 -6.80 -14.85
N ASN A 7 3.11 -7.77 -14.50
CA ASN A 7 1.67 -7.59 -14.45
C ASN A 7 1.31 -6.65 -13.28
N LEU A 8 0.57 -5.59 -13.59
CA LEU A 8 0.12 -4.54 -12.68
C LEU A 8 -1.41 -4.33 -12.79
N HIS A 9 -2.16 -5.34 -13.25
CA HIS A 9 -3.60 -5.25 -13.46
C HIS A 9 -4.35 -4.78 -12.22
N GLU A 10 -4.05 -5.35 -11.05
CA GLU A 10 -4.65 -4.95 -9.77
C GLU A 10 -4.33 -3.49 -9.38
N ALA A 11 -3.14 -3.00 -9.70
CA ALA A 11 -2.79 -1.60 -9.44
C ALA A 11 -3.58 -0.65 -10.35
N VAL A 12 -3.76 -1.01 -11.62
CA VAL A 12 -4.59 -0.26 -12.58
C VAL A 12 -6.06 -0.29 -12.15
N ALA A 13 -6.57 -1.44 -11.71
CA ALA A 13 -7.92 -1.58 -11.20
C ALA A 13 -8.16 -0.69 -9.96
N ALA A 14 -7.22 -0.68 -9.01
CA ALA A 14 -7.29 0.17 -7.83
C ALA A 14 -7.24 1.67 -8.17
N LEU A 15 -6.42 2.09 -9.14
CA LEU A 15 -6.39 3.47 -9.62
C LEU A 15 -7.73 3.87 -10.26
N ARG A 16 -8.32 2.99 -11.08
CA ARG A 16 -9.63 3.22 -11.70
C ARG A 16 -10.74 3.29 -10.64
N GLU A 17 -10.69 2.45 -9.61
CA GLU A 17 -11.60 2.50 -8.47
C GLU A 17 -11.50 3.84 -7.75
N ALA A 18 -10.30 4.39 -7.61
CA ALA A 18 -10.06 5.73 -7.07
C ALA A 18 -10.55 6.88 -7.96
N GLY A 19 -11.07 6.57 -9.16
CA GLY A 19 -11.55 7.53 -10.14
C GLY A 19 -10.44 8.14 -11.01
N VAL A 20 -9.25 7.54 -11.03
CA VAL A 20 -8.13 7.97 -11.88
C VAL A 20 -8.29 7.36 -13.27
N HIS A 21 -8.14 8.18 -14.32
CA HIS A 21 -8.12 7.63 -15.67
C HIS A 21 -6.74 7.04 -15.97
N CYS A 22 -6.69 5.71 -16.05
CA CYS A 22 -5.47 4.97 -16.40
C CYS A 22 -5.70 4.13 -17.65
N SER A 23 -4.90 4.38 -18.69
CA SER A 23 -4.89 3.64 -19.95
C SER A 23 -3.49 3.08 -20.25
N ALA A 24 -3.43 1.97 -20.98
CA ALA A 24 -2.20 1.29 -21.33
C ALA A 24 -2.28 0.79 -22.77
N ARG A 25 -1.13 0.61 -23.43
CA ARG A 25 -1.10 -0.06 -24.74
C ARG A 25 -1.50 -1.54 -24.62
N GLU A 26 -1.05 -2.17 -23.54
CA GLU A 26 -1.41 -3.53 -23.15
C GLU A 26 -1.94 -3.48 -21.72
N GLU A 27 -3.15 -4.00 -21.50
CA GLU A 27 -3.84 -3.89 -20.21
C GLU A 27 -3.01 -4.55 -19.10
N GLY A 28 -2.77 -3.81 -18.02
CA GLY A 28 -1.95 -4.29 -16.89
C GLY A 28 -0.44 -4.24 -17.09
N TYR A 29 0.08 -3.74 -18.22
CA TYR A 29 1.52 -3.61 -18.47
C TYR A 29 1.92 -2.20 -18.89
N LEU A 30 3.11 -1.78 -18.45
CA LEU A 30 3.67 -0.47 -18.77
C LEU A 30 4.01 -0.33 -20.27
N PRO A 31 4.00 0.90 -20.82
CA PRO A 31 3.76 2.18 -20.15
C PRO A 31 2.28 2.52 -19.97
N PHE A 32 1.97 3.20 -18.85
CA PHE A 32 0.65 3.76 -18.57
C PHE A 32 0.58 5.24 -18.93
N ARG A 33 -0.59 5.66 -19.41
CA ARG A 33 -1.00 7.06 -19.44
C ARG A 33 -2.01 7.27 -18.31
N ILE A 34 -1.68 8.20 -17.42
CA ILE A 34 -2.49 8.53 -16.23
C ILE A 34 -2.95 9.98 -16.38
N GLU A 35 -4.25 10.21 -16.24
CA GLU A 35 -4.87 11.52 -16.35
C GLU A 35 -5.80 11.77 -15.14
N GLY A 36 -5.78 13.01 -14.64
CA GLY A 36 -6.55 13.42 -13.47
C GLY A 36 -5.88 13.06 -12.14
N GLY A 37 -6.71 12.97 -11.09
CA GLY A 37 -6.30 12.62 -9.73
C GLY A 37 -7.33 11.74 -9.05
N ILE A 38 -7.08 11.38 -7.80
CA ILE A 38 -8.03 10.61 -6.99
C ILE A 38 -9.26 11.50 -6.72
N THR A 39 -10.43 11.04 -7.15
CA THR A 39 -11.70 11.78 -7.05
C THR A 39 -12.69 11.14 -6.08
N ARG A 40 -12.51 9.86 -5.76
CA ARG A 40 -13.37 9.14 -4.81
C ARG A 40 -12.90 9.29 -3.37
N ARG A 41 -13.88 9.31 -2.45
CA ARG A 41 -13.67 9.33 -0.99
C ARG A 41 -13.73 7.96 -0.35
N GLU A 42 -14.29 6.99 -1.05
CA GLU A 42 -14.32 5.60 -0.64
C GLU A 42 -13.70 4.77 -1.75
N ILE A 43 -12.67 4.00 -1.41
CA ILE A 43 -11.89 3.22 -2.36
C ILE A 43 -11.77 1.81 -1.78
N ALA A 44 -12.11 0.79 -2.56
CA ALA A 44 -12.04 -0.60 -2.11
C ALA A 44 -11.38 -1.51 -3.15
N PHE A 45 -10.33 -2.24 -2.75
CA PHE A 45 -9.68 -3.22 -3.63
C PHE A 45 -8.99 -4.34 -2.85
N SER A 46 -8.61 -5.41 -3.56
CA SER A 46 -7.88 -6.54 -2.97
C SER A 46 -6.39 -6.22 -2.81
N GLY A 47 -5.87 -6.38 -1.59
CA GLY A 47 -4.46 -6.28 -1.27
C GLY A 47 -3.67 -7.57 -1.48
N ARG A 48 -4.26 -8.59 -2.10
CA ARG A 48 -3.70 -9.94 -2.20
C ARG A 48 -2.39 -10.00 -2.99
N GLU A 49 -2.32 -9.30 -4.11
CA GLU A 49 -1.19 -9.40 -5.04
C GLU A 49 -0.03 -8.45 -4.69
N SER A 50 -0.31 -7.28 -4.09
CA SER A 50 0.74 -6.29 -3.81
C SER A 50 0.39 -5.30 -2.71
N SER A 51 1.21 -5.30 -1.65
CA SER A 51 1.23 -4.25 -0.62
C SER A 51 1.79 -2.91 -1.12
N GLN A 52 2.46 -2.88 -2.28
CA GLN A 52 3.00 -1.65 -2.86
C GLN A 52 1.88 -0.71 -3.29
N THR A 53 0.80 -1.25 -3.85
CA THR A 53 -0.38 -0.47 -4.25
C THR A 53 -1.02 0.19 -3.03
N VAL A 54 -1.25 -0.58 -1.96
CA VAL A 54 -1.79 -0.06 -0.70
C VAL A 54 -0.88 1.03 -0.13
N SER A 55 0.44 0.80 -0.13
CA SER A 55 1.40 1.78 0.39
C SER A 55 1.38 3.08 -0.42
N GLY A 56 1.30 3.00 -1.75
CA GLY A 56 1.17 4.17 -2.62
C GLY A 56 -0.09 4.99 -2.33
N PHE A 57 -1.23 4.34 -2.11
CA PHE A 57 -2.45 5.03 -1.66
C PHE A 57 -2.27 5.68 -0.30
N LEU A 58 -1.76 4.97 0.71
CA LEU A 58 -1.54 5.53 2.04
C LEU A 58 -0.55 6.71 2.05
N MET A 59 0.37 6.76 1.09
CA MET A 59 1.26 7.91 0.89
C MET A 59 0.60 9.09 0.19
N THR A 60 -0.44 8.86 -0.61
CA THR A 60 -1.06 9.89 -1.47
C THR A 60 -2.32 10.48 -0.84
N LEU A 61 -3.18 9.64 -0.27
CA LEU A 61 -4.49 10.05 0.29
C LEU A 61 -4.41 11.17 1.34
N PRO A 62 -3.42 11.20 2.26
CA PRO A 62 -3.32 12.29 3.24
C PRO A 62 -3.15 13.68 2.62
N LEU A 63 -2.61 13.76 1.41
CA LEU A 63 -2.34 15.03 0.71
C LEU A 63 -3.57 15.57 -0.03
N LEU A 64 -4.61 14.75 -0.21
CA LEU A 64 -5.87 15.21 -0.79
C LEU A 64 -6.58 16.14 0.18
N GLN A 65 -7.36 17.11 -0.31
CA GLN A 65 -8.05 18.07 0.58
C GLN A 65 -9.04 17.39 1.53
N ASP A 66 -9.87 16.47 1.02
CA ASP A 66 -10.89 15.81 1.82
C ASP A 66 -10.48 14.43 2.30
N ALA A 67 -11.06 14.02 3.43
CA ALA A 67 -10.85 12.71 4.02
C ALA A 67 -11.28 11.57 3.07
N THR A 68 -10.57 10.44 3.17
CA THR A 68 -10.80 9.25 2.36
C THR A 68 -10.83 8.00 3.24
N VAL A 69 -11.70 7.05 2.92
CA VAL A 69 -11.75 5.70 3.48
C VAL A 69 -11.19 4.72 2.46
N LEU A 70 -10.13 4.01 2.83
CA LEU A 70 -9.53 2.97 2.01
C LEU A 70 -9.81 1.59 2.62
N THR A 71 -10.54 0.75 1.91
CA THR A 71 -10.83 -0.63 2.29
C THR A 71 -9.94 -1.59 1.51
N VAL A 72 -9.12 -2.36 2.23
CA VAL A 72 -8.24 -3.38 1.65
C VAL A 72 -8.71 -4.77 2.10
N THR A 73 -9.20 -5.58 1.17
CA THR A 73 -9.53 -6.98 1.42
C THR A 73 -8.33 -7.88 1.16
N GLU A 74 -8.28 -9.05 1.80
CA GLU A 74 -7.19 -10.02 1.66
C GLU A 74 -5.78 -9.40 1.75
N PRO A 75 -5.50 -8.55 2.77
CA PRO A 75 -4.25 -7.83 2.84
C PRO A 75 -3.06 -8.81 2.91
N SER A 76 -2.17 -8.69 1.92
CA SER A 76 -0.90 -9.41 1.91
C SER A 76 0.20 -8.58 2.57
N SER A 77 1.32 -9.24 2.92
CA SER A 77 2.55 -8.53 3.28
C SER A 77 2.38 -7.53 4.44
N ILE A 78 1.63 -7.93 5.49
CA ILE A 78 1.35 -7.11 6.69
C ILE A 78 2.59 -6.43 7.29
N PRO A 79 3.77 -7.09 7.41
CA PRO A 79 4.96 -6.43 7.93
C PRO A 79 5.39 -5.20 7.12
N TYR A 80 5.19 -5.23 5.80
CA TYR A 80 5.51 -4.10 4.93
C TYR A 80 4.47 -2.98 5.05
N LEU A 81 3.18 -3.30 5.26
CA LEU A 81 2.17 -2.29 5.58
C LEU A 81 2.48 -1.60 6.89
N GLU A 82 2.89 -2.35 7.91
CA GLU A 82 3.31 -1.80 9.21
C GLU A 82 4.53 -0.88 9.07
N LEU A 83 5.52 -1.25 8.25
CA LEU A 83 6.66 -0.40 7.94
C LEU A 83 6.20 0.92 7.28
N THR A 84 5.30 0.85 6.30
CA THR A 84 4.73 2.04 5.65
C THR A 84 4.06 2.95 6.68
N LEU A 85 3.20 2.41 7.56
CA LEU A 85 2.50 3.20 8.57
C LEU A 85 3.43 3.89 9.57
N ARG A 86 4.49 3.19 10.02
CA ARG A 86 5.51 3.77 10.89
C ARG A 86 6.27 4.89 10.19
N THR A 87 6.58 4.70 8.91
CA THR A 87 7.24 5.72 8.09
C THR A 87 6.35 6.94 7.97
N LEU A 88 5.09 6.77 7.56
CA LEU A 88 4.10 7.86 7.45
C LEU A 88 3.97 8.64 8.76
N THR A 89 3.83 7.93 9.89
CA THR A 89 3.75 8.55 11.23
C THR A 89 4.98 9.39 11.53
N ARG A 90 6.18 8.89 11.21
CA ARG A 90 7.44 9.62 11.42
C ARG A 90 7.51 10.91 10.60
N PHE A 91 6.96 10.91 9.38
CA PHE A 91 6.84 12.11 8.54
C PHE A 91 5.58 12.93 8.83
N GLY A 92 4.94 12.73 9.98
CA GLY A 92 3.87 13.60 10.49
C GLY A 92 2.46 13.27 9.98
N ILE A 93 2.29 12.21 9.19
CA ILE A 93 0.98 11.76 8.72
C ILE A 93 0.25 10.99 9.82
N ARG A 94 -1.05 11.27 9.97
CA ARG A 94 -1.96 10.60 10.90
C ARG A 94 -3.06 9.92 10.11
N LEU A 95 -3.37 8.69 10.47
CA LEU A 95 -4.51 7.95 9.94
C LEU A 95 -4.89 6.86 10.94
N ASP A 96 -6.15 6.47 10.91
CA ASP A 96 -6.67 5.37 11.73
C ASP A 96 -6.82 4.10 10.90
N ARG A 97 -6.73 2.94 11.55
CA ARG A 97 -6.97 1.65 10.91
C ARG A 97 -7.79 0.73 11.79
N GLU A 98 -8.69 -0.01 11.15
CA GLU A 98 -9.47 -1.08 11.77
C GLU A 98 -9.24 -2.38 11.02
N ALA A 99 -8.79 -3.42 11.74
CA ALA A 99 -8.53 -4.74 11.19
C ALA A 99 -9.66 -5.71 11.57
N PHE A 100 -10.17 -6.42 10.57
CA PHE A 100 -11.25 -7.38 10.72
C PHE A 100 -10.72 -8.79 10.46
N TYR A 101 -11.17 -9.75 11.25
CA TYR A 101 -10.77 -11.15 11.17
C TYR A 101 -12.02 -12.00 10.96
N ASP A 102 -12.04 -12.77 9.88
CA ASP A 102 -12.99 -13.88 9.76
C ASP A 102 -12.40 -15.10 10.49
N GLY A 103 -13.25 -15.94 11.09
CA GLY A 103 -12.86 -17.04 11.98
C GLY A 103 -12.08 -18.20 11.33
N GLY A 104 -11.30 -17.95 10.28
CA GLY A 104 -10.41 -18.93 9.67
C GLY A 104 -11.13 -19.92 8.76
N CYS A 105 -11.73 -19.43 7.67
CA CYS A 105 -12.16 -20.28 6.56
C CYS A 105 -11.38 -19.89 5.30
N GLY A 106 -10.47 -20.74 4.83
CA GLY A 106 -9.81 -20.56 3.51
C GLY A 106 -8.28 -20.57 3.45
N GLY A 107 -7.57 -21.19 4.40
CA GLY A 107 -6.12 -21.40 4.28
C GLY A 107 -5.25 -20.15 4.51
N ARG A 108 -5.80 -19.06 5.04
CA ARG A 108 -5.05 -17.86 5.45
C ARG A 108 -4.20 -18.15 6.70
N LYS A 109 -3.00 -17.55 6.78
CA LYS A 109 -2.12 -17.70 7.95
C LYS A 109 -2.84 -17.21 9.22
N PRO A 110 -2.80 -17.96 10.33
CA PRO A 110 -3.36 -17.52 11.60
C PRO A 110 -2.88 -16.11 11.97
N GLY A 111 -3.80 -15.26 12.46
CA GLY A 111 -3.50 -13.87 12.81
C GLY A 111 -3.43 -12.89 11.63
N THR A 112 -3.78 -13.32 10.41
CA THR A 112 -3.89 -12.42 9.24
C THR A 112 -5.31 -11.87 9.13
N PRO A 113 -5.50 -10.54 9.07
CA PRO A 113 -6.84 -9.96 8.89
C PRO A 113 -7.43 -10.31 7.52
N SER A 114 -8.75 -10.46 7.47
CA SER A 114 -9.51 -10.62 6.22
C SER A 114 -9.69 -9.30 5.48
N LYS A 115 -9.74 -8.20 6.24
CA LYS A 115 -9.95 -6.85 5.74
C LYS A 115 -9.29 -5.85 6.68
N ILE A 116 -8.73 -4.78 6.13
CA ILE A 116 -8.31 -3.60 6.89
C ILE A 116 -8.99 -2.38 6.27
N VAL A 117 -9.58 -1.54 7.12
CA VAL A 117 -10.16 -0.25 6.72
C VAL A 117 -9.27 0.85 7.27
N PHE A 118 -8.83 1.76 6.41
CA PHE A 118 -8.03 2.92 6.78
C PHE A 118 -8.88 4.18 6.65
N SER A 119 -8.97 4.96 7.72
CA SER A 119 -9.59 6.29 7.73
C SER A 119 -8.48 7.33 7.66
N VAL A 120 -8.41 8.02 6.53
CA VAL A 120 -7.31 8.93 6.21
C VAL A 120 -7.83 10.37 6.14
N PRO A 121 -7.53 11.22 7.13
CA PRO A 121 -7.80 12.66 7.04
C PRO A 121 -7.08 13.29 5.85
N GLY A 122 -7.75 14.20 5.14
CA GLY A 122 -7.14 15.02 4.10
C GLY A 122 -6.43 16.26 4.67
N GLY A 123 -5.82 17.04 3.78
CA GLY A 123 -5.17 18.32 4.08
C GLY A 123 -3.91 18.19 4.92
N GLN A 124 -3.30 17.00 4.95
CA GLN A 124 -2.08 16.76 5.69
C GLN A 124 -0.85 17.12 4.85
N GLU A 125 0.26 17.39 5.53
CA GLU A 125 1.53 17.71 4.92
C GLU A 125 2.63 16.85 5.53
N TYR A 126 3.56 16.40 4.70
CA TYR A 126 4.74 15.70 5.18
C TYR A 126 5.69 16.67 5.88
N ARG A 127 6.15 16.28 7.07
CA ARG A 127 7.18 17.00 7.82
C ARG A 127 8.51 16.29 7.68
N PRO A 128 9.60 17.02 7.35
CA PRO A 128 10.94 16.45 7.35
C PRO A 128 11.26 15.77 8.68
N SER A 129 11.93 14.63 8.61
CA SER A 129 12.36 13.87 9.76
C SER A 129 13.67 13.19 9.44
N ASP A 130 14.62 13.23 10.37
CA ASP A 130 15.84 12.44 10.26
C ASP A 130 15.47 10.96 10.34
N LEU A 131 15.97 10.14 9.42
CA LEU A 131 15.70 8.71 9.41
C LEU A 131 17.01 7.97 9.18
N PHE A 132 17.35 7.07 10.10
CA PHE A 132 18.35 6.06 9.84
C PHE A 132 17.72 4.96 9.00
N LEU A 133 18.26 4.73 7.81
CA LEU A 133 17.83 3.64 6.95
C LEU A 133 18.53 2.37 7.45
N ASP A 134 17.75 1.46 8.01
CA ASP A 134 18.26 0.14 8.41
C ASP A 134 18.83 -0.58 7.18
N ALA A 135 19.94 -1.28 7.39
CA ALA A 135 20.47 -2.20 6.39
C ALA A 135 19.47 -3.32 6.11
N ASP A 136 19.56 -3.94 4.93
CA ASP A 136 18.76 -5.12 4.64
C ASP A 136 19.15 -6.26 5.58
N TRP A 137 18.26 -6.57 6.53
CA TRP A 137 18.45 -7.63 7.52
C TRP A 137 18.68 -9.00 6.87
N SER A 138 18.07 -9.24 5.71
CA SER A 138 18.26 -10.50 4.97
C SER A 138 19.70 -10.66 4.49
N SER A 139 20.33 -9.58 4.02
CA SER A 139 21.73 -9.54 3.61
C SER A 139 22.69 -9.55 4.79
N ALA A 140 22.33 -8.90 5.90
CA ALA A 140 23.14 -8.88 7.13
C ALA A 140 23.30 -10.29 7.73
N ALA A 141 22.30 -11.17 7.54
CA ALA A 141 22.33 -12.55 8.02
C ALA A 141 23.51 -13.36 7.45
N TYR A 142 23.94 -13.10 6.22
CA TYR A 142 25.09 -13.80 5.62
C TYR A 142 26.38 -13.54 6.39
N PHE A 143 26.61 -12.29 6.80
CA PHE A 143 27.79 -11.92 7.59
C PHE A 143 27.70 -12.45 9.02
N ALA A 144 26.50 -12.44 9.61
CA ALA A 144 26.28 -13.01 10.94
C ALA A 144 26.58 -14.51 10.98
N VAL A 145 26.20 -15.26 9.95
CA VAL A 145 26.52 -16.70 9.84
C VAL A 145 28.00 -16.92 9.54
N ALA A 146 28.62 -16.11 8.69
CA ALA A 146 30.04 -16.24 8.37
C ALA A 146 30.97 -15.96 9.55
N GLY A 147 30.52 -15.18 10.54
CA GLY A 147 31.26 -14.86 11.76
C GLY A 147 30.95 -15.76 12.96
N ALA A 148 30.03 -16.72 12.83
CA ALA A 148 29.65 -17.69 13.88
C ALA A 148 30.44 -19.00 13.73
#